data_AF-A0A850YWU5-F1
#
_entry.id   AF-A0A850YWU5-F1
#
_cell.length_a   1.000
_cell.length_b   1.000
_cell.length_c   1.000
_cell.angle_alpha   90.00
_cell.angle_beta   90.00
_cell.angle_gamma   90.00
#
_symmetry.space_group_name_H-M   'P 1'
#
loop_
_entity.id
_entity.type
_entity.pdbx_description
1 polymer ?
#
loop_
_entity_poly.entity_id
_entity_poly.type
_entity_poly.pdbx_seq_one_letter_code
_entity_poly.pdbx_strand_id
1 'polypeptide(L)'
;CLTATCYPKCKNGGECLRPGKCRCPPGYGGRYCHKVSCEGGCQNGGECVSVNGVVKCLCASGWTGSRCQDAICPQGCRNNGACVAPGICSCPAGWVGRACHL
;
A
#
# COMPACT_ATOMS: atom_id res chain seq x y z
N CYS A 1 40.52 9.42 7.98
CA CYS A 1 39.31 8.71 7.51
C CYS A 1 38.21 9.74 7.21
N LEU A 2 37.74 9.81 5.96
CA LEU A 2 36.55 10.62 5.63
C LEU A 2 35.32 9.85 6.08
N THR A 3 34.77 10.18 7.24
CA THR A 3 33.45 9.68 7.63
C THR A 3 32.44 10.23 6.62
N ALA A 4 31.71 9.35 5.94
CA ALA A 4 30.65 9.76 5.02
C ALA A 4 29.58 10.51 5.80
N THR A 5 29.71 11.83 5.88
CA THR A 5 28.80 12.70 6.63
C THR A 5 27.70 13.14 5.66
N CYS A 6 26.54 12.52 5.77
CA CYS A 6 25.35 12.98 5.06
C CYS A 6 24.76 14.16 5.82
N TYR A 7 24.74 15.31 5.17
CA TYR A 7 24.00 16.47 5.62
C TYR A 7 23.02 16.88 4.51
N PRO A 8 21.70 16.86 4.74
CA PRO A 8 20.96 16.35 5.91
C PRO A 8 21.20 14.86 6.23
N LYS A 9 21.04 14.50 7.51
CA LYS A 9 21.14 13.10 7.96
C LYS A 9 20.02 12.25 7.34
N CYS A 10 20.35 11.03 6.96
CA CYS A 10 19.38 10.02 6.52
C CYS A 10 18.40 9.71 7.66
N LYS A 11 17.09 9.69 7.37
CA LYS A 11 16.02 9.36 8.31
C LYS A 11 15.67 7.87 8.26
N ASN A 12 14.85 7.41 9.21
CA ASN A 12 14.24 6.08 9.21
C ASN A 12 15.25 4.91 9.07
N GLY A 13 16.41 5.02 9.71
CA GLY A 13 17.46 3.99 9.64
C GLY A 13 18.23 3.94 8.32
N GLY A 14 18.11 4.96 7.47
CA GLY A 14 18.90 5.06 6.24
C GLY A 14 20.40 5.17 6.50
N GLU A 15 21.20 4.49 5.68
CA GLU A 15 22.65 4.47 5.80
C GLU A 15 23.28 5.48 4.84
N CYS A 16 24.23 6.27 5.32
CA CYS A 16 24.91 7.25 4.47
C CYS A 16 25.97 6.55 3.61
N LEU A 17 25.76 6.52 2.30
CA LEU A 17 26.75 5.96 1.37
C LEU A 17 27.79 7.00 0.98
N ARG A 18 27.36 8.24 0.70
CA ARG A 18 28.20 9.37 0.27
C ARG A 18 27.53 10.68 0.68
N PRO A 19 28.24 11.82 0.72
CA PRO A 19 27.64 13.11 1.03
C PRO A 19 26.38 13.38 0.19
N GLY A 20 25.22 13.51 0.85
CA GLY A 20 23.93 13.78 0.21
C GLY A 20 23.27 12.59 -0.49
N LYS A 21 23.78 11.36 -0.33
CA LYS A 21 23.19 10.11 -0.86
C LYS A 21 23.04 9.05 0.23
N CYS A 22 21.77 8.74 0.54
CA CYS A 22 21.38 7.74 1.52
C CYS A 22 20.93 6.43 0.85
N ARG A 23 21.28 5.29 1.44
CA ARG A 23 20.66 4.00 1.18
C ARG A 23 19.47 3.84 2.11
N CYS A 24 18.27 3.80 1.53
CA CYS A 24 17.05 3.66 2.32
C CYS A 24 16.71 2.19 2.54
N PRO A 25 16.23 1.83 3.75
CA PRO A 25 15.68 0.50 3.97
C PRO A 25 14.40 0.29 3.14
N PRO A 26 14.01 -0.98 2.90
CA PRO A 26 12.75 -1.31 2.23
C PRO A 26 11.58 -0.59 2.90
N GLY A 27 10.66 -0.05 2.10
CA GLY A 27 9.56 0.73 2.64
C GLY A 27 9.84 2.24 2.76
N TYR A 28 11.07 2.70 2.53
CA TYR A 28 11.44 4.12 2.63
C TYR A 28 12.11 4.61 1.35
N GLY A 29 11.86 5.87 1.00
CA GLY A 29 12.32 6.49 -0.22
C GLY A 29 12.64 7.97 -0.07
N GLY A 30 13.02 8.56 -1.21
CA GLY A 30 13.50 9.93 -1.29
C GLY A 30 14.98 10.07 -0.92
N ARG A 31 15.55 11.25 -1.24
CA ARG A 31 16.99 11.53 -1.12
C ARG A 31 17.58 11.31 0.28
N TYR A 32 16.74 11.46 1.31
CA TYR A 32 17.12 11.33 2.72
C TYR A 32 16.30 10.28 3.47
N CYS A 33 15.64 9.36 2.76
CA CYS A 33 14.77 8.33 3.36
C CYS A 33 13.65 8.90 4.24
N HIS A 34 13.23 10.14 3.97
CA HIS A 34 12.17 10.83 4.70
C HIS A 34 10.79 10.49 4.17
N LYS A 35 10.68 9.97 2.93
CA LYS A 35 9.42 9.51 2.37
C LYS A 35 9.23 8.04 2.72
N VAL A 36 8.00 7.66 3.01
CA VAL A 36 7.59 6.27 3.07
C VAL A 36 7.23 5.84 1.64
N SER A 37 7.70 4.67 1.23
CA SER A 37 7.50 4.13 -0.11
C SER A 37 7.24 2.63 0.00
N CYS A 38 5.99 2.20 -0.18
CA CYS A 38 5.67 0.77 -0.16
C CYS A 38 6.25 0.08 -1.40
N GLU A 39 6.83 -1.10 -1.21
CA GLU A 39 7.29 -1.94 -2.32
C GLU A 39 6.12 -2.27 -3.27
N GLY A 40 6.25 -1.84 -4.53
CA GLY A 40 5.21 -1.95 -5.54
C GLY A 40 4.08 -0.90 -5.46
N GLY A 41 4.02 -0.09 -4.40
CA GLY A 41 2.97 0.91 -4.20
C GLY A 41 1.62 0.32 -3.79
N CYS A 42 0.80 1.17 -3.16
CA CYS A 42 -0.58 0.85 -2.79
C CYS A 42 -1.51 1.06 -3.98
N GLN A 43 -2.40 0.12 -4.21
CA GLN A 43 -3.42 0.18 -5.25
C GLN A 43 -4.69 0.89 -4.73
N ASN A 44 -5.59 1.20 -5.65
CA ASN A 44 -6.96 1.65 -5.36
C ASN A 44 -7.07 2.85 -4.40
N GLY A 45 -6.13 3.80 -4.52
CA GLY A 45 -6.09 4.99 -3.69
C GLY A 45 -5.56 4.77 -2.28
N GLY A 46 -4.89 3.65 -2.02
CA GLY A 46 -4.20 3.42 -0.75
C GLY A 46 -3.01 4.38 -0.56
N GLU A 47 -2.76 4.76 0.69
CA GLU A 47 -1.66 5.66 1.07
C GLU A 47 -0.56 4.90 1.81
N CYS A 48 0.70 5.12 1.43
CA CYS A 48 1.83 4.52 2.11
C CYS A 48 2.14 5.25 3.42
N VAL A 49 1.90 4.58 4.53
CA VAL A 49 2.14 5.15 5.86
C VAL A 49 3.10 4.27 6.66
N SER A 50 3.93 4.90 7.49
CA SER A 50 4.73 4.20 8.48
C SER A 50 4.03 4.31 9.83
N VAL A 51 3.61 3.18 10.39
CA VAL A 51 2.97 3.11 11.70
C VAL A 51 3.85 2.27 12.61
N ASN A 52 4.37 2.88 13.68
CA ASN A 52 5.31 2.24 14.62
C ASN A 52 6.55 1.65 13.92
N GLY A 53 7.08 2.32 12.89
CA GLY A 53 8.25 1.87 12.13
C GLY A 53 7.95 0.80 11.08
N VAL A 54 6.72 0.27 11.04
CA VAL A 54 6.26 -0.67 10.03
C VAL A 54 5.60 0.10 8.89
N VAL A 55 6.12 -0.08 7.69
CA VAL A 55 5.56 0.48 6.47
C VAL A 55 4.40 -0.38 6.01
N LYS A 56 3.22 0.22 5.87
CA LYS A 56 2.01 -0.45 5.40
C LYS A 56 1.18 0.46 4.51
N CYS A 57 0.37 -0.14 3.66
CA CYS A 57 -0.64 0.57 2.91
C CYS A 57 -1.87 0.83 3.79
N LEU A 58 -2.23 2.10 3.97
CA LEU A 58 -3.51 2.51 4.50
C LEU A 58 -4.53 2.48 3.36
N CYS A 59 -5.46 1.54 3.40
CA CYS A 59 -6.44 1.37 2.33
C CYS A 59 -7.59 2.35 2.45
N ALA A 60 -8.05 2.84 1.30
CA ALA A 60 -9.29 3.59 1.21
C ALA A 60 -10.49 2.73 1.67
N SER A 61 -11.57 3.39 2.09
CA SER A 61 -12.76 2.71 2.58
C SER A 61 -13.26 1.65 1.59
N GLY A 62 -13.38 0.42 2.08
CA GLY A 62 -13.84 -0.71 1.27
C GLY A 62 -12.76 -1.42 0.47
N TRP A 63 -11.47 -1.15 0.72
CA TRP A 63 -10.35 -1.94 0.20
C TRP A 63 -9.56 -2.58 1.35
N THR A 64 -8.94 -3.72 1.09
CA THR A 64 -8.15 -4.51 2.02
C THR A 64 -6.97 -5.20 1.30
N GLY A 65 -6.17 -5.93 2.06
CA GLY A 65 -4.95 -6.57 1.60
C GLY A 65 -3.70 -5.71 1.85
N SER A 66 -2.53 -6.32 1.71
CA SER A 66 -1.23 -5.69 1.99
C SER A 66 -0.94 -4.46 1.11
N ARG A 67 -1.53 -4.40 -0.08
CA ARG A 67 -1.40 -3.31 -1.05
C ARG A 67 -2.75 -2.72 -1.44
N CYS A 68 -3.80 -2.94 -0.66
CA CYS A 68 -5.15 -2.47 -0.96
C CYS A 68 -5.71 -3.01 -2.28
N GLN A 69 -5.26 -4.20 -2.68
CA GLN A 69 -5.65 -4.84 -3.93
C GLN A 69 -7.03 -5.50 -3.86
N ASP A 70 -7.50 -5.84 -2.67
CA ASP A 70 -8.72 -6.61 -2.47
C ASP A 70 -9.89 -5.69 -2.14
N ALA A 71 -10.98 -5.78 -2.90
CA ALA A 71 -12.20 -5.03 -2.59
C ALA A 71 -13.00 -5.73 -1.48
N ILE A 72 -13.56 -4.94 -0.57
CA ILE A 72 -14.44 -5.39 0.51
C ILE A 72 -15.89 -5.29 0.02
N CYS A 73 -16.55 -6.44 -0.04
CA CYS A 73 -17.99 -6.53 -0.27
C CYS A 73 -18.67 -6.96 1.03
N PRO A 74 -19.18 -6.02 1.86
CA PRO A 74 -19.75 -6.36 3.18
C PRO A 74 -20.96 -7.28 3.10
N GLN A 75 -21.70 -7.23 2.00
CA GLN A 75 -22.84 -8.12 1.74
C GLN A 75 -22.40 -9.54 1.34
N GLY A 76 -21.13 -9.71 0.94
CA GLY A 76 -20.63 -10.87 0.21
C GLY A 76 -21.19 -10.97 -1.20
N CYS A 77 -20.38 -11.46 -2.14
CA CYS A 77 -20.87 -11.84 -3.47
C CYS A 77 -21.23 -13.33 -3.44
N ARG A 78 -22.51 -13.67 -3.61
CA ARG A 78 -22.97 -15.06 -3.66
C ARG A 78 -22.80 -15.66 -5.06
N ASN A 79 -23.01 -16.97 -5.18
CA ASN A 79 -23.05 -17.70 -6.45
C ASN A 79 -21.83 -17.47 -7.35
N ASN A 80 -20.62 -17.55 -6.77
CA ASN A 80 -19.34 -17.27 -7.46
C ASN A 80 -19.23 -15.86 -8.05
N GLY A 81 -19.96 -14.88 -7.53
CA GLY A 81 -19.72 -13.48 -7.84
C GLY A 81 -18.37 -13.00 -7.32
N ALA A 82 -17.67 -12.17 -8.10
CA ALA A 82 -16.39 -11.59 -7.71
C ALA A 82 -16.57 -10.14 -7.21
N CYS A 83 -15.95 -9.78 -6.09
CA CYS A 83 -15.95 -8.40 -5.62
C CYS A 83 -14.95 -7.61 -6.47
N VAL A 84 -15.46 -6.80 -7.41
CA VAL A 84 -14.62 -6.03 -8.34
C VAL A 84 -14.36 -4.61 -7.85
N ALA A 85 -15.23 -4.11 -6.98
CA ALA A 85 -15.09 -2.82 -6.33
C ALA A 85 -15.82 -2.83 -4.97
N PRO A 86 -15.54 -1.88 -4.08
CA PRO A 86 -16.17 -1.79 -2.77
C PRO A 86 -17.71 -1.86 -2.86
N GLY A 87 -18.30 -2.94 -2.35
CA GLY A 87 -19.75 -3.18 -2.41
C GLY A 87 -20.32 -3.47 -3.81
N ILE A 88 -19.48 -3.69 -4.83
CA ILE A 88 -19.88 -4.02 -6.20
C ILE A 88 -19.42 -5.44 -6.54
N CYS A 89 -20.40 -6.32 -6.74
CA CYS A 89 -20.20 -7.68 -7.18
C CYS A 89 -20.36 -7.80 -8.70
N SER A 90 -19.40 -8.41 -9.37
CA SER A 90 -19.53 -8.89 -10.73
C SER A 90 -20.16 -10.28 -10.70
N CYS A 91 -21.39 -10.39 -11.19
CA CYS A 91 -22.16 -11.63 -11.17
C CYS A 91 -21.96 -12.46 -12.45
N PRO A 92 -21.89 -13.80 -12.34
CA PRO A 92 -21.90 -14.68 -13.50
C PRO A 92 -23.25 -14.65 -14.23
N ALA A 93 -23.27 -15.07 -15.50
CA ALA A 93 -24.46 -15.05 -16.33
C ALA A 93 -25.64 -15.80 -15.69
N GLY A 94 -26.79 -15.14 -15.61
CA GLY A 94 -28.00 -15.66 -14.97
C GLY A 94 -28.20 -15.22 -13.52
N TRP A 95 -27.20 -14.56 -12.90
CA TRP A 95 -27.32 -13.98 -11.57
C TRP A 95 -27.33 -12.45 -11.62
N VAL A 96 -28.21 -11.84 -10.85
CA VAL A 96 -28.44 -10.40 -10.79
C VAL A 96 -28.56 -9.92 -9.34
N GLY A 97 -28.63 -8.60 -9.16
CA GLY A 97 -28.67 -7.95 -7.86
C GLY A 97 -27.29 -7.67 -7.26
N ARG A 98 -27.25 -6.82 -6.23
CA ARG A 98 -26.00 -6.28 -5.65
C ARG A 98 -25.08 -7.33 -5.03
N ALA A 99 -25.63 -8.48 -4.63
CA ALA A 99 -24.91 -9.59 -4.03
C ALA A 99 -24.97 -10.88 -4.88
N CYS A 100 -25.38 -10.78 -6.16
CA CYS A 100 -25.54 -11.93 -7.06
C CYS A 100 -26.46 -13.04 -6.50
N HIS A 101 -27.56 -12.62 -5.86
CA HIS A 101 -28.46 -13.50 -5.12
C HIS A 101 -29.81 -13.76 -5.81
N LEU A 102 -30.11 -13.00 -6.87
CA LEU A 102 -31.30 -13.13 -7.71
C LEU A 102 -30.90 -13.82 -9.01
#